data_AF-A0A6N2CSK8-F1
#
_entry.id   AF-A0A6N2CSK8-F1
#
_cell.length_a   1.000
_cell.length_b   1.000
_cell.length_c   1.000
_cell.angle_alpha   90.00
_cell.angle_beta   90.00
_cell.angle_gamma   90.00
#
_symmetry.space_group_name_H-M   'P 1'
#
loop_
_entity.id
_entity.type
_entity.pdbx_description
1 polymer ?
#
loop_
_entity_poly.entity_id
_entity_poly.type
_entity_poly.pdbx_seq_one_letter_code
_entity_poly.pdbx_strand_id
1 'polypeptide(L)' 'MNYIYWDERFERWEEEDKPLEGQGNDAFILPRYLKLTFEYEGVTKIRILTIPVPSSSALLF' A
#
# COMPACT_ATOMS: atom_id res chain seq x y z
N MET A 1 -5.76 1.35 15.00
CA MET A 1 -4.65 1.04 14.08
C MET A 1 -5.22 1.31 12.71
N ASN A 2 -4.85 2.44 12.10
CA ASN A 2 -5.48 2.90 10.86
C ASN A 2 -4.73 2.27 9.68
N TYR A 3 -5.45 1.59 8.81
CA TYR A 3 -4.94 1.03 7.58
C TYR A 3 -4.95 2.12 6.52
N ILE A 4 -3.77 2.46 6.01
CA ILE A 4 -3.63 3.50 5.00
C ILE A 4 -3.29 2.83 3.68
N TYR A 5 -4.11 3.04 2.66
CA TYR A 5 -3.87 2.53 1.31
C TYR A 5 -4.00 3.63 0.26
N TRP A 6 -3.40 3.40 -0.90
CA TRP A 6 -3.54 4.27 -2.06
C TRP A 6 -4.69 3.78 -2.93
N ASP A 7 -5.72 4.59 -3.10
CA ASP A 7 -6.82 4.31 -4.02
C ASP A 7 -6.44 4.78 -5.43
N GLU A 8 -6.24 3.82 -6.35
CA GLU A 8 -5.88 4.11 -7.74
C GLU A 8 -7.04 4.72 -8.56
N ARG A 9 -8.30 4.55 -8.14
CA ARG A 9 -9.47 5.12 -8.83
C ARG A 9 -9.59 6.61 -8.55
N PHE A 10 -9.23 7.03 -7.35
CA PHE A 10 -9.35 8.41 -6.89
C PHE A 10 -8.00 9.12 -6.72
N GLU A 11 -6.88 8.43 -6.99
CA GLU A 11 -5.51 8.91 -6.85
C GLU A 11 -5.25 9.61 -5.50
N ARG A 12 -5.68 8.98 -4.41
CA ARG A 12 -5.57 9.54 -3.06
C ARG A 12 -5.31 8.47 -1.99
N TRP A 13 -4.81 8.90 -0.85
CA TRP A 13 -4.66 8.06 0.33
C TRP A 13 -5.99 7.98 1.08
N GLU A 14 -6.38 6.76 1.44
CA GLU A 14 -7.57 6.47 2.25
C GLU A 14 -7.17 5.82 3.57
N GLU A 15 -7.95 6.09 4.63
CA GLU A 15 -7.77 5.48 5.95
C GLU A 15 -8.98 4.62 6.31
N GLU A 16 -8.74 3.38 6.73
CA GLU A 16 -9.78 2.46 7.21
C GLU A 16 -9.42 1.84 8.57
N ASP A 17 -10.46 1.46 9.31
CA ASP A 17 -10.31 0.79 10.62
C ASP A 17 -9.94 -0.70 10.50
N LYS A 18 -10.07 -1.29 9.30
CA LYS A 18 -9.82 -2.71 9.02
C LYS A 18 -9.07 -2.88 7.70
N PRO A 19 -8.30 -3.97 7.53
CA PRO A 19 -7.70 -4.29 6.24
C PRO A 19 -8.78 -4.69 5.24
N LEU A 20 -8.61 -4.29 3.97
CA LEU A 20 -9.47 -4.74 2.88
C LEU A 20 -9.27 -6.25 2.63
N GLU A 21 -10.35 -6.98 2.45
CA GLU A 21 -10.30 -8.41 2.12
C GLU A 21 -9.76 -8.64 0.72
N GLY A 22 -8.85 -9.62 0.59
CA GLY A 22 -8.24 -9.99 -0.67
C GLY A 22 -9.23 -10.65 -1.63
N GLN A 23 -8.87 -10.72 -2.91
CA GLN A 23 -9.62 -11.53 -3.88
C GLN A 23 -8.92 -12.88 -4.08
N GLY A 24 -9.67 -13.98 -4.04
CA GLY A 24 -9.15 -15.33 -4.33
C GLY A 24 -8.48 -15.99 -3.12
N ASN A 25 -7.20 -16.36 -3.25
CA ASN A 25 -6.45 -17.08 -2.21
C ASN A 25 -5.82 -16.17 -1.14
N ASP A 26 -5.85 -14.85 -1.35
CA ASP A 26 -5.28 -13.90 -0.41
C ASP A 26 -6.32 -13.52 0.65
N ALA A 27 -5.96 -13.64 1.93
CA ALA A 27 -6.85 -13.25 3.03
C ALA A 27 -7.10 -11.73 3.06
N PHE A 28 -6.13 -10.92 2.59
CA PHE A 28 -6.18 -9.45 2.64
C PHE A 28 -5.51 -8.83 1.41
N ILE A 29 -5.95 -7.63 1.00
CA ILE A 29 -5.28 -6.83 -0.02
C ILE A 29 -3.96 -6.31 0.56
N LEU A 30 -2.86 -6.64 -0.11
CA LEU A 30 -1.57 -6.03 0.20
C LEU A 30 -1.52 -4.59 -0.36
N PRO A 31 -1.03 -3.63 0.44
CA PRO A 31 -0.85 -2.27 -0.04
C PRO A 31 0.21 -2.24 -1.15
N ARG A 32 0.00 -1.42 -2.19
CA ARG A 32 0.99 -1.21 -3.25
C ARG A 32 2.09 -0.22 -2.88
N TYR A 33 1.86 0.56 -1.83
CA TYR A 33 2.77 1.61 -1.38
C TYR A 33 2.81 1.65 0.15
N LEU A 34 3.99 1.92 0.70
CA LEU A 34 4.17 2.25 2.11
C LEU A 34 4.48 3.74 2.23
N LYS A 35 3.70 4.45 3.04
CA LYS A 35 3.98 5.85 3.40
C LYS A 35 4.64 5.89 4.77
N LEU A 36 5.90 6.29 4.79
CA LEU A 36 6.68 6.51 6.01
C LEU A 36 6.67 8.00 6.33
N THR A 37 6.10 8.37 7.47
CA THR A 37 6.11 9.73 7.99
C THR A 37 7.08 9.80 9.17
N PHE A 38 8.06 10.69 9.09
CA PHE A 38 9.01 10.96 10.15
C PHE A 38 8.82 12.39 10.64
N GLU A 39 8.67 12.57 11.95
CA GLU A 39 8.55 13.86 12.60
C GLU A 39 9.67 14.01 13.64
N TYR A 40 10.44 15.08 13.53
CA TYR A 40 11.51 15.38 14.48
C TYR A 40 11.72 16.89 14.60
N GLU A 41 11.66 17.42 15.82
CA GLU A 41 11.81 18.87 16.11
C GLU A 41 10.93 19.76 15.22
N GLY A 42 9.70 19.34 14.95
CA GLY A 42 8.75 20.05 14.09
C GLY A 42 9.04 19.94 12.58
N VAL A 43 10.05 19.18 12.18
CA VAL A 43 10.33 18.85 10.78
C VAL A 43 9.66 17.54 10.40
N THR A 44 8.74 17.61 9.44
CA THR A 44 8.08 16.44 8.87
C THR A 44 8.71 16.03 7.55
N LYS A 45 9.11 14.76 7.43
CA LYS A 45 9.55 14.14 6.17
C LYS A 45 8.66 12.97 5.83
N ILE A 46 8.24 12.90 4.56
CA ILE A 46 7.44 11.81 4.02
C ILE A 46 8.29 11.05 2.99
N ARG A 47 8.26 9.72 3.05
CA ARG A 47 8.80 8.82 2.02
C ARG A 47 7.72 7.84 1.60
N ILE A 48 7.64 7.61 0.30
CA ILE A 48 6.74 6.63 -0.30
C ILE A 48 7.60 5.54 -0.92
N LEU A 49 7.37 4.29 -0.53
CA LEU A 49 8.04 3.11 -1.09
C LEU A 49 7.01 2.30 -1.87
N THR A 50 7.36 1.90 -3.08
CA THR A 50 6.55 0.96 -3.87
C THR A 50 6.79 -0.47 -3.38
N ILE A 51 5.72 -1.24 -3.19
CA ILE A 51 5.80 -2.68 -2.92
C ILE A 51 5.73 -3.39 -4.29
N PRO A 52 6.77 -4.15 -4.69
CA PRO A 52 6.75 -4.91 -5.92
C PRO A 52 5.65 -5.97 -5.88
N VAL A 53 4.81 -6.03 -6.91
CA VAL A 53 3.86 -7.12 -7.08
C VAL A 53 4.55 -8.24 -7.85
N PRO A 54 4.54 -9.50 -7.36
CA PRO A 54 5.05 -10.63 -8.13
C PRO A 54 4.27 -10.75 -9.43
N SER A 55 4.95 -10.64 -10.59
CA SER A 55 4.32 -10.93 -11.86
C SER A 55 4.34 -12.44 -12.12
N SER A 56 3.19 -13.09 -12.11
CA SER A 56 3.03 -14.45 -12.62
C SER A 56 2.99 -14.45 -14.15
N SER A 57 4.10 -14.04 -14.78
CA SER A 57 4.31 -14.13 -16.22
C SER A 57 5.74 -14.61 -16.44
N ALA A 58 5.90 -15.93 -16.47
CA ALA A 58 7.04 -16.55 -17.11
C ALA A 58 6.59 -16.90 -18.54
N LEU A 59 7.00 -16.10 -19.52
CA LEU A 59 7.00 -16.54 -20.91
C LEU A 59 8.16 -17.53 -21.05
N LEU A 60 7.84 -18.82 -20.98
CA LEU A 60 8.76 -19.88 -21.38
C LEU A 60 8.61 -20.04 -22.91
N PHE A 61 9.64 -19.64 -23.65
CA PHE A 61 9.79 -19.95 -25.07
C PHE A 61 10.54 -21.28 -25.25
#